data_AF-A0A5S9MAB8-F1
#
_entry.id   AF-A0A5S9MAB8-F1
#
_cell.length_a   1.000
_cell.length_b   1.000
_cell.length_c   1.000
_cell.angle_alpha   90.00
_cell.angle_beta   90.00
_cell.angle_gamma   90.00
#
_symmetry.space_group_name_H-M   'P 1'
#
loop_
_entity.id
_entity.type
_entity.pdbx_description
1 polymer ?
#
loop_
_entity_poly.entity_id
_entity_poly.type
_entity_poly.pdbx_seq_one_letter_code
_entity_poly.pdbx_strand_id
1 'polypeptide(L)'
;MPIKDLGENEFNRKKKPIGSGPFKFAEWKEGDYVKLEAFDDYWDGRPYLDTVTIKTIPDQNAAIAQLSAGDIDFFAVPGSELQTEKKKVSNIKIESDLGLNYSYIGWNQKNELFKSKKVRQALTHAIDRQTIVDQVLDGDGKVANIPESPLSWNYPKDESVPVFEFDQEKSEKKDAERRGLGGYRWRRLS
;
A
#
# COMPACT_ATOMS: atom_id res chain seq x y z
N MET A 1 4.07 -30.69 -13.86
CA MET A 1 5.15 -29.72 -14.19
C MET A 1 5.80 -29.24 -12.90
N PRO A 2 7.13 -29.16 -12.79
CA PRO A 2 7.83 -28.66 -11.59
C PRO A 2 7.66 -27.15 -11.36
N ILE A 3 7.72 -26.68 -10.10
CA ILE A 3 7.54 -25.25 -9.71
C ILE A 3 8.56 -24.33 -10.37
N LYS A 4 9.81 -24.77 -10.50
CA LYS A 4 10.85 -23.99 -11.16
C LYS A 4 10.58 -23.73 -12.65
N ASP A 5 9.75 -24.56 -13.28
CA ASP A 5 9.45 -24.50 -14.72
C ASP A 5 8.08 -23.84 -14.99
N LEU A 6 7.34 -23.45 -13.94
CA LEU A 6 6.02 -22.84 -14.04
C LEU A 6 6.07 -21.51 -14.79
N GLY A 7 7.05 -20.65 -14.52
CA GLY A 7 7.21 -19.35 -15.21
C GLY A 7 7.57 -19.48 -16.70
N GLU A 8 8.16 -20.60 -17.09
CA GLU A 8 8.56 -20.90 -18.47
C GLU A 8 7.45 -21.59 -19.27
N ASN A 9 6.36 -22.01 -18.61
CA ASN A 9 5.27 -22.72 -19.27
C ASN A 9 4.63 -21.84 -20.34
N GLU A 10 4.29 -22.48 -21.47
CA GLU A 10 3.61 -21.84 -22.60
C GLU A 10 2.36 -21.06 -22.17
N PHE A 11 1.56 -21.61 -21.25
CA PHE A 11 0.38 -20.97 -20.66
C PHE A 11 0.72 -19.63 -19.99
N ASN A 12 1.84 -19.54 -19.28
CA ASN A 12 2.27 -18.34 -18.57
C ASN A 12 3.05 -17.36 -19.46
N ARG A 13 3.76 -17.86 -20.48
CA ARG A 13 4.60 -17.03 -21.36
C ARG A 13 3.87 -16.43 -22.55
N LYS A 14 2.83 -17.08 -23.08
CA LYS A 14 2.20 -16.65 -24.34
C LYS A 14 1.32 -15.40 -24.21
N LYS A 15 1.32 -14.71 -23.06
CA LYS A 15 0.48 -13.51 -22.81
C LYS A 15 -0.98 -13.77 -23.20
N LYS A 16 -1.49 -14.98 -22.93
CA LYS A 16 -2.86 -15.40 -23.23
C LYS A 16 -3.42 -16.15 -22.01
N PRO A 17 -3.56 -15.46 -20.87
CA PRO A 17 -4.09 -16.11 -19.67
C PRO A 17 -5.50 -16.61 -19.94
N ILE A 18 -5.78 -17.84 -19.50
CA ILE A 18 -7.13 -18.40 -19.49
C ILE A 18 -7.58 -18.44 -18.03
N GLY A 19 -8.74 -17.85 -17.76
CA GLY A 19 -9.35 -17.83 -16.44
C GLY A 19 -10.85 -18.06 -16.54
N SER A 20 -11.50 -18.12 -15.39
CA SER A 20 -12.95 -18.28 -15.26
C SER A 20 -13.64 -17.00 -14.77
N GLY A 21 -13.00 -15.84 -14.98
CA GLY A 21 -13.49 -14.54 -14.54
C GLY A 21 -14.47 -13.88 -15.53
N PRO A 22 -15.05 -12.72 -15.18
CA PRO A 22 -16.05 -12.03 -16.00
C PRO A 22 -15.49 -11.41 -17.29
N PHE A 23 -14.17 -11.26 -17.41
CA PHE A 23 -13.51 -10.74 -18.61
C PHE A 23 -12.47 -11.71 -19.13
N LYS A 24 -12.38 -11.80 -20.46
CA LYS A 24 -11.36 -12.54 -21.21
C LYS A 24 -10.22 -11.60 -21.58
N PHE A 25 -9.01 -12.15 -21.60
CA PHE A 25 -7.88 -11.47 -22.20
C PHE A 25 -8.09 -11.28 -23.71
N ALA A 26 -7.93 -10.05 -24.20
CA ALA A 26 -8.02 -9.73 -25.62
C ALA A 26 -6.64 -9.39 -26.21
N GLU A 27 -5.94 -8.43 -25.61
CA GLU A 27 -4.65 -7.94 -26.12
C GLU A 27 -3.77 -7.42 -24.99
N TRP A 28 -2.45 -7.56 -25.18
CA TRP A 28 -1.46 -6.85 -24.37
C TRP A 28 -0.44 -6.20 -25.28
N LYS A 29 -0.47 -4.88 -25.33
CA LYS A 29 0.57 -4.06 -25.93
C LYS A 29 1.55 -3.63 -24.84
N GLU A 30 2.74 -4.23 -24.87
CA GLU A 30 3.73 -4.08 -23.81
C GLU A 30 4.13 -2.62 -23.60
N GLY A 31 4.15 -2.17 -22.35
CA GLY A 31 4.41 -0.78 -21.97
C GLY A 31 3.28 0.21 -22.27
N ASP A 32 2.18 -0.22 -22.90
CA ASP A 32 1.06 0.64 -23.29
C ASP A 32 -0.22 0.24 -22.55
N TYR A 33 -0.84 -0.90 -22.88
CA TYR A 33 -2.08 -1.32 -22.23
C TYR A 33 -2.32 -2.83 -22.25
N VAL A 34 -3.20 -3.28 -21.36
CA VAL A 34 -3.86 -4.59 -21.40
C VAL A 34 -5.35 -4.37 -21.68
N LYS A 35 -5.87 -4.99 -22.73
CA LYS A 35 -7.29 -4.97 -23.09
C LYS A 35 -7.95 -6.28 -22.70
N LEU A 36 -9.10 -6.17 -22.03
CA LEU A 36 -9.96 -7.27 -21.64
C LEU A 36 -11.34 -7.07 -22.27
N GLU A 37 -12.00 -8.15 -22.67
CA GLU A 37 -13.34 -8.14 -23.27
C GLU A 37 -14.32 -8.94 -22.42
N ALA A 38 -15.59 -8.56 -22.38
CA ALA A 38 -16.61 -9.25 -21.62
C ALA A 38 -16.67 -10.76 -21.95
N PHE A 39 -16.87 -11.58 -20.92
CA PHE A 39 -17.22 -12.98 -21.09
C PHE A 39 -18.74 -13.14 -20.96
N ASP A 40 -19.40 -13.32 -22.11
CA ASP A 40 -20.86 -13.43 -22.17
C ASP A 40 -21.41 -14.62 -21.37
N ASP A 41 -20.65 -15.71 -21.27
CA ASP A 41 -21.02 -16.94 -20.54
C ASP A 41 -20.42 -16.99 -19.11
N TYR A 42 -20.10 -15.84 -18.51
CA TYR A 42 -19.67 -15.81 -17.12
C TYR A 42 -20.75 -16.38 -16.19
N TRP A 43 -20.35 -17.23 -15.25
CA TRP A 43 -21.26 -18.04 -14.44
C TRP A 43 -22.20 -17.21 -13.55
N ASP A 44 -21.82 -15.99 -13.19
CA ASP A 44 -22.62 -15.05 -12.39
C ASP A 44 -23.35 -14.00 -13.27
N GLY A 45 -23.43 -14.27 -14.58
CA GLY A 45 -24.01 -13.37 -15.57
C GLY A 45 -23.00 -12.42 -16.21
N ARG A 46 -23.31 -11.97 -17.44
CA ARG A 46 -22.42 -11.10 -18.21
C ARG A 46 -22.11 -9.78 -17.46
N PRO A 47 -20.85 -9.31 -17.42
CA PRO A 47 -20.54 -8.00 -16.85
C PRO A 47 -21.21 -6.85 -17.63
N TYR A 48 -21.46 -5.74 -16.94
CA TYR A 48 -22.07 -4.55 -17.55
C TYR A 48 -21.18 -3.87 -18.59
N LEU A 49 -19.86 -3.97 -18.46
CA LEU A 49 -18.89 -3.38 -19.38
C LEU A 49 -18.56 -4.34 -20.51
N ASP A 50 -18.49 -3.84 -21.74
CA ASP A 50 -18.07 -4.63 -22.91
C ASP A 50 -16.56 -4.83 -22.98
N THR A 51 -15.79 -3.86 -22.50
CA THR A 51 -14.33 -3.85 -22.56
C THR A 51 -13.76 -3.12 -21.35
N VAL A 52 -12.60 -3.58 -20.87
CA VAL A 52 -11.78 -2.89 -19.87
C VAL A 52 -10.38 -2.74 -20.43
N THR A 53 -9.88 -1.50 -20.50
CA THR A 53 -8.52 -1.20 -20.95
C THR A 53 -7.70 -0.66 -19.79
N ILE A 54 -6.71 -1.42 -19.37
CA ILE A 54 -5.78 -1.05 -18.30
C ILE A 54 -4.56 -0.39 -18.95
N LYS A 55 -4.49 0.93 -18.93
CA LYS A 55 -3.39 1.71 -19.51
C LYS A 55 -2.23 1.86 -18.53
N THR A 56 -1.02 1.83 -19.06
CA THR A 56 0.22 2.11 -18.32
C THR A 56 0.58 3.57 -18.53
N ILE A 57 0.40 4.39 -17.49
CA ILE A 57 0.71 5.82 -17.53
C ILE A 57 1.69 6.10 -16.38
N PRO A 58 3.01 6.11 -16.62
CA PRO A 58 3.99 6.25 -15.55
C PRO A 58 3.99 7.62 -14.86
N ASP A 59 3.63 8.67 -15.59
CA ASP A 59 3.56 10.03 -15.05
C ASP A 59 2.16 10.33 -14.50
N GLN A 60 2.10 10.67 -13.22
CA GLN A 60 0.84 10.90 -12.52
C GLN A 60 0.08 12.13 -13.05
N ASN A 61 0.78 13.22 -13.36
CA ASN A 61 0.14 14.44 -13.85
C ASN A 61 -0.49 14.21 -15.23
N ALA A 62 0.17 13.44 -16.09
CA ALA A 62 -0.37 13.00 -17.37
C ALA A 62 -1.61 12.11 -17.19
N ALA A 63 -1.63 11.23 -16.18
CA ALA A 63 -2.80 10.41 -15.87
C ALA A 63 -3.99 11.27 -15.39
N ILE A 64 -3.76 12.24 -14.51
CA ILE A 64 -4.80 13.17 -14.03
C ILE A 64 -5.32 14.04 -15.18
N ALA A 65 -4.45 14.51 -16.08
CA ALA A 65 -4.87 15.26 -17.26
C ALA A 65 -5.74 14.40 -18.20
N GLN A 66 -5.36 13.15 -18.44
CA GLN A 66 -6.16 12.20 -19.23
C GLN A 66 -7.51 11.89 -18.56
N LEU A 67 -7.53 11.71 -17.23
CA LEU A 67 -8.78 11.53 -16.47
C LEU A 67 -9.69 12.76 -16.62
N SER A 68 -9.12 13.96 -16.54
CA SER A 68 -9.87 15.21 -16.64
C SER A 68 -10.43 15.44 -18.06
N ALA A 69 -9.70 14.97 -19.07
CA ALA A 69 -10.12 14.98 -20.47
C ALA A 69 -11.13 13.88 -20.83
N GLY A 70 -11.29 12.86 -19.97
CA GLY A 70 -12.14 11.70 -20.23
C GLY A 70 -11.48 10.59 -21.05
N ASP A 71 -10.15 10.61 -21.20
CA ASP A 71 -9.38 9.58 -21.91
C ASP A 71 -9.16 8.31 -21.06
N ILE A 72 -9.36 8.42 -19.74
CA ILE A 72 -9.43 7.30 -18.80
C ILE A 72 -10.57 7.57 -17.81
N ASP A 73 -11.18 6.52 -17.29
CA ASP A 73 -12.35 6.63 -16.40
C ASP A 73 -12.01 6.53 -14.91
N PHE A 74 -10.85 5.95 -14.59
CA PHE A 74 -10.43 5.67 -13.22
C PHE A 74 -8.91 5.81 -13.07
N PHE A 75 -8.50 6.43 -11.97
CA PHE A 75 -7.09 6.53 -11.57
C PHE A 75 -7.00 6.62 -10.05
N ALA A 76 -6.00 5.95 -9.47
CA ALA A 76 -5.74 5.98 -8.04
C ALA A 76 -4.53 6.89 -7.76
N VAL A 77 -4.64 7.74 -6.74
CA VAL A 77 -3.56 8.60 -6.26
C VAL A 77 -3.19 8.23 -4.82
N PRO A 78 -1.96 8.48 -4.38
CA PRO A 78 -1.60 8.36 -2.96
C PRO A 78 -2.47 9.27 -2.09
N GLY A 79 -2.84 8.79 -0.89
CA GLY A 79 -3.64 9.58 0.06
C GLY A 79 -2.99 10.92 0.43
N SER A 80 -1.66 10.95 0.50
CA SER A 80 -0.85 12.16 0.71
C SER A 80 -1.03 13.25 -0.35
N GLU A 81 -1.58 12.91 -1.52
CA GLU A 81 -1.76 13.85 -2.63
C GLU A 81 -3.24 14.18 -2.86
N LEU A 82 -4.14 13.48 -2.15
CA LEU A 82 -5.59 13.57 -2.32
C LEU A 82 -6.11 15.01 -2.26
N GLN A 83 -5.70 15.78 -1.24
CA GLN A 83 -6.18 17.16 -1.05
C GLN A 83 -5.62 18.12 -2.11
N THR A 84 -4.41 17.87 -2.59
CA THR A 84 -3.80 18.64 -3.67
C THR A 84 -4.51 18.34 -4.99
N GLU A 85 -4.77 17.08 -5.30
CA GLU A 85 -5.45 16.71 -6.54
C GLU A 85 -6.93 17.11 -6.56
N LYS A 86 -7.63 17.06 -5.41
CA LYS A 86 -8.99 17.57 -5.25
C LYS A 86 -9.15 19.02 -5.70
N LYS A 87 -8.10 19.84 -5.59
CA LYS A 87 -8.13 21.25 -6.02
C LYS A 87 -7.93 21.42 -7.53
N LYS A 88 -7.37 20.42 -8.22
CA LYS A 88 -7.05 20.48 -9.64
C LYS A 88 -8.17 19.97 -10.54
N VAL A 89 -9.06 19.13 -10.00
CA VAL A 89 -10.13 18.48 -10.77
C VAL A 89 -11.51 18.96 -10.32
N SER A 90 -12.36 19.34 -11.27
CA SER A 90 -13.71 19.86 -10.99
C SER A 90 -14.83 18.97 -11.51
N ASN A 91 -14.53 18.09 -12.47
CA ASN A 91 -15.46 17.16 -13.12
C ASN A 91 -15.25 15.69 -12.71
N ILE A 92 -14.43 15.45 -11.68
CA ILE A 92 -14.05 14.10 -11.23
C ILE A 92 -14.55 13.88 -9.81
N LYS A 93 -15.23 12.75 -9.58
CA LYS A 93 -15.58 12.31 -8.23
C LYS A 93 -14.35 11.68 -7.58
N ILE A 94 -14.00 12.16 -6.39
CA ILE A 94 -12.90 11.60 -5.60
C ILE A 94 -13.49 10.90 -4.38
N GLU A 95 -13.20 9.62 -4.25
CA GLU A 95 -13.54 8.78 -3.11
C GLU A 95 -12.28 8.54 -2.26
N SER A 96 -12.39 8.70 -0.94
CA SER A 96 -11.37 8.23 0.00
C SER A 96 -12.06 7.62 1.21
N ASP A 97 -11.61 6.43 1.57
CA ASP A 97 -12.11 5.66 2.69
C ASP A 97 -10.98 4.82 3.29
N LEU A 98 -11.20 4.38 4.52
CA LEU A 98 -10.27 3.47 5.18
C LEU A 98 -10.17 2.16 4.40
N GLY A 99 -8.96 1.77 4.00
CA GLY A 99 -8.72 0.52 3.29
C GLY A 99 -8.49 -0.68 4.22
N LEU A 100 -8.68 -1.89 3.69
CA LEU A 100 -8.21 -3.14 4.30
C LEU A 100 -6.69 -3.33 4.08
N ASN A 101 -5.91 -2.32 4.48
CA ASN A 101 -4.46 -2.32 4.37
C ASN A 101 -3.82 -1.59 5.55
N TYR A 102 -2.51 -1.73 5.70
CA TYR A 102 -1.69 -0.98 6.64
C TYR A 102 -0.28 -0.79 6.08
N SER A 103 0.35 0.31 6.47
CA SER A 103 1.76 0.60 6.17
C SER A 103 2.59 0.45 7.44
N TYR A 104 3.81 -0.08 7.33
CA TYR A 104 4.67 -0.31 8.48
C TYR A 104 6.16 -0.22 8.12
N ILE A 105 6.99 0.01 9.14
CA ILE A 105 8.45 -0.12 9.02
C ILE A 105 8.84 -1.53 9.46
N GLY A 106 9.29 -2.33 8.50
CA GLY A 106 9.77 -3.70 8.74
C GLY A 106 11.22 -3.70 9.20
N TRP A 107 11.47 -4.00 10.48
CA TRP A 107 12.83 -4.16 10.99
C TRP A 107 13.40 -5.53 10.62
N ASN A 108 14.50 -5.57 9.87
CA ASN A 108 15.18 -6.83 9.54
C ASN A 108 15.85 -7.44 10.78
N GLN A 109 15.19 -8.42 11.40
CA GLN A 109 15.67 -9.05 12.64
C GLN A 109 16.91 -9.95 12.46
N LYS A 110 17.31 -10.25 11.21
CA LYS A 110 18.59 -10.93 10.93
C LYS A 110 19.78 -9.98 11.03
N ASN A 111 19.55 -8.67 10.96
CA ASN A 111 20.57 -7.67 11.20
C ASN A 111 20.76 -7.48 12.72
N GLU A 112 22.01 -7.58 13.18
CA GLU A 112 22.37 -7.46 14.61
C GLU A 112 21.92 -6.13 15.23
N LEU A 113 21.77 -5.06 14.43
CA LEU A 113 21.23 -3.78 14.90
C LEU A 113 19.79 -3.89 15.41
N PHE A 114 18.95 -4.70 14.76
CA PHE A 114 17.51 -4.79 15.03
C PHE A 114 17.09 -6.07 15.75
N LYS A 115 18.04 -6.94 16.09
CA LYS A 115 17.79 -8.24 16.75
C LYS A 115 17.14 -8.09 18.12
N SER A 116 17.55 -7.08 18.89
CA SER A 116 16.97 -6.78 20.19
C SER A 116 15.58 -6.16 20.09
N LYS A 117 14.59 -6.76 20.78
CA LYS A 117 13.24 -6.20 20.93
C LYS A 117 13.28 -4.78 21.52
N LYS A 118 14.19 -4.52 22.47
CA LYS A 118 14.32 -3.21 23.12
C LYS A 118 14.71 -2.11 22.15
N VAL A 119 15.60 -2.41 21.20
CA VAL A 119 15.98 -1.47 20.14
C VAL A 119 14.80 -1.16 19.24
N ARG A 120 14.04 -2.19 18.83
CA ARG A 120 12.84 -1.97 18.00
C ARG A 120 11.80 -1.13 18.73
N GLN A 121 11.58 -1.39 20.02
CA GLN A 121 10.68 -0.57 20.85
C GLN A 121 11.18 0.87 21.01
N ALA A 122 12.48 1.09 21.19
CA ALA A 122 13.08 2.41 21.26
C ALA A 122 12.82 3.19 19.96
N LEU A 123 13.12 2.57 18.81
CA LEU A 123 12.89 3.15 17.50
C LEU A 123 11.41 3.47 17.26
N THR A 124 10.48 2.61 17.70
CA THR A 124 9.03 2.90 17.59
C THR A 124 8.62 4.12 18.43
N HIS A 125 9.11 4.24 19.68
CA HIS A 125 8.84 5.43 20.51
C HIS A 125 9.50 6.72 19.99
N ALA A 126 10.57 6.59 19.20
CA ALA A 126 11.27 7.73 18.62
C ALA A 126 10.56 8.35 17.40
N ILE A 127 9.53 7.71 16.87
CA ILE A 127 8.82 8.14 15.65
C ILE A 127 7.48 8.75 16.04
N ASP A 128 7.28 10.02 15.69
CA ASP A 128 5.98 10.67 15.80
C ASP A 128 5.09 10.24 14.63
N ARG A 129 4.34 9.16 14.86
CA ARG A 129 3.44 8.57 13.86
C ARG A 129 2.23 9.46 13.59
N GLN A 130 1.79 10.27 14.57
CA GLN A 130 0.66 11.16 14.38
C GLN A 130 1.04 12.32 13.46
N THR A 131 2.21 12.91 13.67
CA THR A 131 2.75 13.93 12.77
C THR A 131 2.92 13.42 11.33
N ILE A 132 3.30 12.15 11.13
CA ILE A 132 3.34 11.55 9.78
C ILE A 132 1.94 11.53 9.15
N VAL A 133 0.91 11.09 9.88
CA VAL A 133 -0.46 11.09 9.38
C VAL A 133 -0.91 12.50 9.04
N ASP A 134 -0.67 13.46 9.94
CA ASP A 134 -1.20 14.82 9.79
C ASP A 134 -0.48 15.63 8.71
N GLN A 135 0.85 15.51 8.60
CA GLN A 135 1.66 16.38 7.74
C GLN A 135 2.12 15.71 6.43
N VAL A 136 2.27 14.39 6.42
CA VAL A 136 2.74 13.66 5.22
C VAL A 136 1.57 13.05 4.47
N LEU A 137 0.56 12.54 5.20
CA LEU A 137 -0.62 11.94 4.58
C LEU A 137 -1.81 12.90 4.51
N ASP A 138 -1.63 14.19 4.84
CA ASP A 138 -2.70 15.20 4.87
C ASP A 138 -3.95 14.76 5.68
N GLY A 139 -3.73 13.99 6.74
CA GLY A 139 -4.80 13.42 7.58
C GLY A 139 -5.53 12.22 6.95
N ASP A 140 -5.15 11.78 5.74
CA ASP A 140 -5.74 10.64 5.03
C ASP A 140 -5.20 9.29 5.56
N GLY A 141 -5.42 9.04 6.85
CA GLY A 141 -4.95 7.83 7.49
C GLY A 141 -5.29 7.76 8.98
N LYS A 142 -5.01 6.60 9.58
CA LYS A 142 -5.08 6.40 11.03
C LYS A 142 -3.79 5.75 11.50
N VAL A 143 -3.32 6.16 12.68
CA VAL A 143 -2.14 5.54 13.29
C VAL A 143 -2.44 4.06 13.57
N ALA A 144 -1.70 3.18 12.89
CA ALA A 144 -1.81 1.74 13.08
C ALA A 144 -0.99 1.29 14.32
N ASN A 145 -1.63 0.59 15.25
CA ASN A 145 -0.97 0.00 16.42
C ASN A 145 -0.78 -1.52 16.30
N ILE A 146 -1.52 -2.16 15.39
CA ILE A 146 -1.38 -3.57 15.02
C ILE A 146 -1.36 -3.70 13.49
N PRO A 147 -0.83 -4.80 12.95
CA PRO A 147 -0.80 -5.06 11.49
C PRO A 147 -2.18 -5.49 10.97
N GLU A 148 -3.23 -4.71 11.26
CA GLU A 148 -4.61 -5.00 10.89
C GLU A 148 -5.40 -3.70 10.70
N SER A 149 -6.32 -3.69 9.73
CA SER A 149 -7.20 -2.55 9.50
C SER A 149 -8.33 -2.51 10.54
N PRO A 150 -8.74 -1.33 11.04
CA PRO A 150 -9.92 -1.18 11.91
C PRO A 150 -11.22 -1.72 11.31
N LEU A 151 -11.28 -1.90 9.98
CA LEU A 151 -12.45 -2.45 9.29
C LEU A 151 -12.52 -3.99 9.37
N SER A 152 -11.44 -4.64 9.78
CA SER A 152 -11.40 -6.10 9.91
C SER A 152 -12.35 -6.56 11.00
N TRP A 153 -13.11 -7.62 10.72
CA TRP A 153 -14.01 -8.25 11.70
C TRP A 153 -13.28 -8.73 12.96
N ASN A 154 -11.97 -9.00 12.84
CA ASN A 154 -11.10 -9.47 13.90
C ASN A 154 -10.27 -8.34 14.56
N TYR A 155 -10.54 -7.08 14.22
CA TYR A 155 -9.89 -5.96 14.90
C TYR A 155 -10.32 -5.94 16.38
N PRO A 156 -9.40 -5.89 17.36
CA PRO A 156 -9.75 -5.87 18.77
C PRO A 156 -10.65 -4.67 19.10
N LYS A 157 -11.74 -4.93 19.82
CA LYS A 157 -12.74 -3.91 20.20
C LYS A 157 -12.50 -3.34 21.60
N ASP A 158 -11.55 -3.92 22.34
CA ASP A 158 -11.15 -3.50 23.67
C ASP A 158 -9.81 -2.75 23.64
N GLU A 159 -9.37 -2.27 24.81
CA GLU A 159 -8.09 -1.57 24.98
C GLU A 159 -6.88 -2.53 25.10
N SER A 160 -7.01 -3.80 24.68
CA SER A 160 -5.91 -4.78 24.79
C SER A 160 -4.75 -4.51 23.83
N VAL A 161 -4.95 -3.63 22.84
CA VAL A 161 -3.94 -3.28 21.83
C VAL A 161 -2.82 -2.46 22.47
N PRO A 162 -1.56 -2.95 22.47
CA PRO A 162 -0.44 -2.16 22.98
C PRO A 162 -0.22 -0.91 22.13
N VAL A 163 -0.19 0.25 22.77
CA VAL A 163 0.10 1.53 22.10
C VAL A 163 1.53 1.97 22.43
N PHE A 164 2.26 2.35 21.38
CA PHE A 164 3.62 2.89 21.49
C PHE A 164 3.59 4.39 21.20
N GLU A 165 3.34 5.19 22.23
CA GLU A 165 3.31 6.65 22.11
C GLU A 165 4.66 7.20 21.65
N PHE A 166 4.62 8.34 20.97
CA PHE A 166 5.81 9.13 20.69
C PHE A 166 6.38 9.67 22.01
N ASP A 167 7.55 9.18 22.41
CA ASP A 167 8.12 9.45 23.72
C ASP A 167 9.65 9.27 23.66
N GLN A 168 10.34 10.41 23.58
CA GLN A 168 11.81 10.43 23.49
C GLN A 168 12.47 9.87 24.75
N GLU A 169 11.89 10.08 25.94
CA GLU A 169 12.45 9.56 27.19
C GLU A 169 12.33 8.03 27.26
N LYS A 170 11.17 7.48 26.92
CA LYS A 170 10.98 6.02 26.81
C LYS A 170 11.86 5.42 25.73
N SER A 171 12.02 6.10 24.60
CA SER A 171 12.94 5.68 23.54
C SER A 171 14.38 5.54 24.08
N GLU A 172 14.91 6.60 24.69
CA GLU A 172 16.26 6.62 25.25
C GLU A 172 16.44 5.57 26.35
N LYS A 173 15.44 5.40 27.22
CA LYS A 173 15.43 4.36 28.26
C LYS A 173 15.49 2.95 27.67
N LYS A 174 14.70 2.65 26.64
CA LYS A 174 14.70 1.33 25.98
C LYS A 174 16.02 1.04 25.26
N ASP A 175 16.63 2.05 24.65
CA ASP A 175 17.96 1.89 24.05
C ASP A 175 19.06 1.72 25.12
N ALA A 176 18.98 2.45 26.23
CA ALA A 176 19.90 2.29 27.36
C ALA A 176 19.81 0.90 28.02
N GLU A 177 18.61 0.34 28.17
CA GLU A 177 18.38 -1.05 28.63
C GLU A 177 19.12 -2.08 27.75
N ARG A 178 19.32 -1.81 26.46
CA ARG A 178 20.16 -2.62 25.58
C ARG A 178 21.66 -2.35 25.80
N ARG A 179 22.06 -1.11 26.09
CA ARG A 179 23.47 -0.71 26.29
C ARG A 179 24.09 -1.23 27.59
N GLY A 180 23.28 -1.65 28.57
CA GLY A 180 23.75 -2.48 29.70
C GLY A 180 24.40 -3.81 29.27
N LEU A 181 24.33 -4.17 27.98
CA LEU A 181 24.99 -5.29 27.32
C LEU A 181 26.05 -4.85 26.27
N GLY A 182 26.55 -3.61 26.31
CA GLY A 182 27.65 -3.11 25.45
C GLY A 182 27.23 -2.55 24.09
N GLY A 183 26.51 -1.42 24.04
CA GLY A 183 25.92 -0.88 22.80
C GLY A 183 26.51 0.45 22.28
N TYR A 184 26.68 0.51 20.95
CA TYR A 184 27.10 1.66 20.13
C TYR A 184 26.24 2.93 20.31
N ARG A 185 26.88 4.10 20.15
CA ARG A 185 26.28 5.44 20.29
C ARG A 185 25.82 5.98 18.94
N TRP A 186 24.51 6.13 18.73
CA TRP A 186 23.98 6.98 17.66
C TRP A 186 24.22 8.43 18.07
N ARG A 187 25.24 9.07 17.49
CA ARG A 187 25.52 10.48 17.75
C ARG A 187 24.46 11.30 16.98
N ARG A 188 23.66 12.08 17.71
CA ARG A 188 22.79 13.11 17.13
C ARG A 188 23.72 14.06 16.36
N LEU A 189 23.62 14.07 15.03
CA LEU A 189 24.26 15.12 14.23
C LEU A 189 23.43 16.38 14.48
N SER A 190 24.02 17.28 15.26
CA SER A 190 23.59 18.68 15.38
C SER A 190 23.79 19.40 14.07
#